data_AF-A0A438DZB4-F1
#
_entry.id   AF-A0A438DZB4-F1
#
_cell.length_a   1.000
_cell.length_b   1.000
_cell.length_c   1.000
_cell.angle_alpha   90.00
_cell.angle_beta   90.00
_cell.angle_gamma   90.00
#
_symmetry.space_group_name_H-M   'P 1'
#
loop_
_entity.id
_entity.type
_entity.pdbx_description
1 polymer ?
#
loop_
_entity_poly.entity_id
_entity_poly.type
_entity_poly.pdbx_seq_one_letter_code
_entity_poly.pdbx_strand_id
1 'polypeptide(L)'
;MSDIKYQYLWNCKEYLEKASRIILATDGDAPGLALAEELARRLGRERCWRVKWPKKNEVEHFKDANEVLMYLGPDVLKEVIENAEIYPIQGLFNFCHYFNEIDGYYHHTLGFELGVSTGWRGLNGLYNVVPGELTVVTGVPNSGKSEWIDALLCNINRSVGWSFALCSMENKVVYD
;
A
#
# COMPACT_ATOMS: atom_id res chain seq x y z
N MET A 1 -0.68 3.21 33.23
CA MET A 1 0.73 2.80 33.30
C MET A 1 1.55 3.81 32.54
N SER A 2 2.37 4.61 33.23
CA SER A 2 3.26 5.58 32.60
C SER A 2 4.40 4.85 31.90
N ASP A 3 4.60 5.12 30.62
CA ASP A 3 5.68 4.56 29.82
C ASP A 3 6.99 5.30 30.11
N ILE A 4 7.70 4.86 31.15
CA ILE A 4 8.94 5.48 31.64
C ILE A 4 10.00 5.53 30.54
N LYS A 5 10.03 4.54 29.63
CA LYS A 5 11.04 4.44 28.56
C LYS A 5 11.02 5.62 27.59
N TYR A 6 9.86 6.26 27.40
CA TYR A 6 9.71 7.40 26.48
C TYR A 6 9.37 8.71 27.21
N GLN A 7 9.58 8.77 28.52
CA GLN A 7 9.28 9.96 29.33
C GLN A 7 10.05 11.20 28.84
N TYR A 8 11.24 11.00 28.29
CA TYR A 8 12.06 12.08 27.73
C TYR A 8 11.36 12.83 26.59
N LEU A 9 10.50 12.17 25.79
CA LEU A 9 9.73 12.83 24.73
C LEU A 9 8.72 13.81 25.31
N TRP A 10 8.09 13.45 26.43
CA TRP A 10 7.14 14.31 27.12
C TRP A 10 7.83 15.51 27.76
N ASN A 11 9.02 15.30 28.34
CA ASN A 11 9.82 16.38 28.91
C ASN A 11 10.23 17.42 27.85
N CYS A 12 10.42 17.00 26.61
CA CYS A 12 10.81 17.87 25.49
C CYS A 12 9.65 18.25 24.57
N LYS A 13 8.41 17.98 24.96
CA LYS A 13 7.22 18.11 24.09
C LYS A 13 7.09 19.51 23.46
N GLU A 14 7.28 20.57 24.24
CA GLU A 14 7.17 21.95 23.77
C GLU A 14 8.18 22.31 22.66
N TYR A 15 9.35 21.67 22.66
CA TYR A 15 10.36 21.87 21.61
C TYR A 15 10.01 21.06 20.37
N LEU A 16 9.59 19.81 20.57
CA LEU A 16 9.24 18.88 19.49
C LEU A 16 7.98 19.30 18.73
N GLU A 17 6.99 19.89 19.41
CA GLU A 17 5.77 20.38 18.76
C GLU A 17 6.03 21.56 17.80
N LYS A 18 7.06 22.37 18.08
CA LYS A 18 7.47 23.49 17.21
C LYS A 18 8.23 23.04 15.97
N ALA A 19 8.77 21.82 15.96
CA ALA A 19 9.51 21.29 14.83
C ALA A 19 8.54 20.78 13.75
N SER A 20 8.57 21.40 12.57
CA SER A 20 7.82 20.95 11.40
C SER A 20 8.51 19.80 10.64
N ARG A 21 9.84 19.68 10.79
CA ARG A 21 10.66 18.64 10.18
C ARG A 21 11.56 17.97 11.23
N ILE A 22 11.32 16.68 11.47
CA ILE A 22 12.06 15.87 12.44
C ILE A 22 12.80 14.77 11.69
N ILE A 23 14.13 14.79 11.75
CA ILE A 23 14.96 13.76 11.12
C ILE A 23 15.31 12.69 12.18
N LEU A 24 14.89 11.47 11.92
CA LEU A 24 15.16 10.28 12.73
C LEU A 24 16.38 9.56 12.17
N ALA A 25 17.51 9.76 12.85
CA ALA A 25 18.81 9.19 12.54
C ALA A 25 19.25 8.18 13.62
N THR A 26 18.41 7.18 13.87
CA THR A 26 18.70 6.10 14.82
C THR A 26 19.64 5.06 14.20
N ASP A 27 20.19 4.16 15.00
CA ASP A 27 20.94 3.00 14.53
C ASP A 27 20.13 2.19 13.51
N GLY A 28 20.83 1.63 12.52
CA GLY A 28 20.30 0.81 11.43
C GLY A 28 20.11 -0.66 11.79
N ASP A 29 20.18 -1.01 13.07
CA ASP A 29 19.90 -2.35 13.58
C ASP A 29 18.44 -2.51 14.02
N ALA A 30 18.02 -3.74 14.33
CA ALA A 30 16.62 -4.01 14.69
C ALA A 30 16.11 -3.17 15.89
N PRO A 31 16.87 -2.99 16.99
CA PRO A 31 16.49 -2.10 18.07
C PRO A 31 16.35 -0.63 17.65
N GLY A 32 17.30 -0.11 16.86
CA GLY A 32 17.26 1.27 16.37
C GLY A 32 16.08 1.52 15.42
N LEU A 33 15.77 0.57 14.55
CA LEU A 33 14.60 0.63 13.67
C LEU A 33 13.28 0.61 14.47
N ALA A 34 13.18 -0.22 15.51
CA ALA A 34 12.02 -0.25 16.39
C ALA A 34 11.85 1.07 17.18
N LEU A 35 12.97 1.68 17.60
CA LEU A 35 12.96 3.00 18.22
C LEU A 35 12.45 4.07 17.23
N ALA A 36 12.95 4.10 15.99
CA ALA A 36 12.50 5.06 14.99
C ALA A 36 11.00 4.95 14.70
N GLU A 37 10.48 3.72 14.62
CA GLU A 37 9.05 3.45 14.42
C GLU A 37 8.19 4.04 15.56
N GLU A 38 8.61 3.81 16.81
CA GLU A 38 7.88 4.28 17.98
C GLU A 38 7.99 5.81 18.16
N LEU A 39 9.14 6.40 17.80
CA LEU A 39 9.32 7.85 17.72
C LEU A 39 8.38 8.46 16.67
N ALA A 40 8.39 7.94 15.44
CA ALA A 40 7.53 8.44 14.37
C ALA A 40 6.04 8.33 14.71
N ARG A 41 5.63 7.24 15.37
CA ARG A 41 4.25 7.05 15.84
C ARG A 41 3.81 8.11 16.85
N ARG A 42 4.71 8.54 17.75
CA ARG A 42 4.41 9.50 18.82
C ARG A 42 4.54 10.96 18.38
N LEU A 43 5.50 11.24 17.51
CA LEU A 43 5.80 12.58 17.00
C LEU A 43 4.94 12.96 15.79
N GLY A 44 4.22 12.01 15.19
CA GLY A 44 3.50 12.20 13.94
C GLY A 44 4.39 11.87 12.75
N ARG A 45 4.00 10.83 11.99
CA ARG A 45 4.79 10.31 10.86
C ARG A 45 4.95 11.35 9.75
N GLU A 46 3.94 12.19 9.56
CA GLU A 46 3.90 13.27 8.58
C GLU A 46 4.96 14.34 8.79
N ARG A 47 5.51 14.44 10.00
CA ARG A 47 6.61 15.35 10.35
C ARG A 47 7.94 14.64 10.51
N CYS A 48 8.01 13.35 10.23
CA CYS A 48 9.21 12.54 10.42
C CYS A 48 9.86 12.18 9.08
N TRP A 49 11.18 12.29 9.03
CA TRP A 49 12.02 11.83 7.94
C TRP A 49 13.00 10.81 8.50
N ARG A 50 13.18 9.67 7.83
CA ARG A 50 14.10 8.63 8.26
C ARG A 50 15.38 8.68 7.44
N VAL A 51 16.51 8.68 8.13
CA VAL A 51 17.80 8.49 7.48
C VAL A 51 17.97 7.03 7.08
N LYS A 52 18.38 6.78 5.84
CA LYS A 52 18.87 5.48 5.41
C LYS A 52 20.39 5.54 5.36
N TRP A 53 21.05 4.76 6.21
CA TRP A 53 22.50 4.70 6.22
C TRP A 53 23.02 4.09 4.91
N PRO A 54 24.14 4.61 4.36
CA PRO A 54 24.66 4.15 3.07
C PRO A 54 25.11 2.69 3.12
N LYS A 55 25.27 2.07 1.95
CA LYS A 55 25.84 0.73 1.83
C LYS A 55 27.32 0.75 2.20
N LYS A 56 27.75 -0.21 3.01
CA LYS A 56 29.14 -0.48 3.35
C LYS A 56 29.77 -1.46 2.36
N ASN A 57 28.98 -2.43 1.89
CA ASN A 57 29.34 -3.42 0.87
C ASN A 57 28.07 -3.86 0.11
N GLU A 58 28.12 -4.95 -0.66
CA GLU A 58 26.97 -5.43 -1.44
C GLU A 58 25.75 -5.81 -0.59
N VAL A 59 25.96 -6.20 0.67
CA VAL A 59 24.94 -6.80 1.54
C VAL A 59 24.63 -5.95 2.77
N GLU A 60 25.61 -5.20 3.27
CA GLU A 60 25.54 -4.49 4.55
C GLU A 60 25.49 -2.97 4.37
N HIS A 61 24.81 -2.32 5.30
CA HIS A 61 24.77 -0.87 5.46
C HIS A 61 25.59 -0.45 6.67
N PHE A 62 26.03 0.80 6.70
CA PHE A 62 26.60 1.40 7.90
C PHE A 62 25.58 1.39 9.04
N LYS A 63 26.07 1.20 10.27
CA LYS A 63 25.19 1.05 11.43
C LYS A 63 24.61 2.39 11.86
N ASP A 64 25.41 3.45 11.90
CA ASP A 64 25.03 4.71 12.51
C ASP A 64 25.81 5.89 11.89
N ALA A 65 25.49 7.10 12.36
CA ALA A 65 26.15 8.33 11.94
C ALA A 65 27.67 8.31 12.22
N ASN A 66 28.10 7.67 13.30
CA ASN A 66 29.51 7.64 13.69
C ASN A 66 30.33 6.78 12.73
N GLU A 67 29.83 5.59 12.34
CA GLU A 67 30.50 4.79 11.33
C GLU A 67 30.58 5.54 9.99
N VAL A 68 29.48 6.18 9.55
CA VAL A 68 29.50 6.98 8.31
C VAL A 68 30.56 8.09 8.40
N LEU A 69 30.61 8.81 9.52
CA LEU A 69 31.60 9.87 9.74
C LEU A 69 33.04 9.34 9.70
N MET A 70 33.29 8.21 10.37
CA MET A 70 34.62 7.62 10.47
C MET A 70 35.13 7.07 9.12
N TYR A 71 34.26 6.46 8.32
CA TYR A 71 34.66 5.76 7.09
C TYR A 71 34.47 6.59 5.82
N LEU A 72 33.41 7.41 5.74
CA LEU A 72 33.06 8.18 4.54
C LEU A 72 33.24 9.69 4.71
N GLY A 73 33.44 10.15 5.95
CA GLY A 73 33.71 11.55 6.25
C GLY A 73 32.45 12.41 6.45
N PRO A 74 32.66 13.68 6.84
CA PRO A 74 31.58 14.59 7.24
C PRO A 74 30.68 15.01 6.07
N ASP A 75 31.23 15.14 4.87
CA ASP A 75 30.47 15.57 3.69
C ASP A 75 29.39 14.54 3.32
N VAL A 76 29.75 13.25 3.33
CA VAL A 76 28.82 12.16 3.05
C VAL A 76 27.77 12.04 4.16
N LEU A 77 28.16 12.17 5.43
CA LEU A 77 27.18 12.16 6.52
C LEU A 77 26.16 13.29 6.38
N LYS A 78 26.61 14.48 6.00
CA LYS A 78 25.72 15.64 5.77
C LYS A 78 24.76 15.35 4.62
N GLU A 79 25.25 14.85 3.49
CA GLU A 79 24.42 14.48 2.34
C GLU A 79 23.35 13.44 2.72
N VAL A 80 23.73 12.41 3.49
CA VAL A 80 22.83 11.35 3.96
C VAL A 80 21.71 11.91 4.86
N ILE A 81 22.02 12.89 5.73
CA ILE A 81 21.04 13.56 6.59
C ILE A 81 20.13 14.48 5.77
N GLU A 82 20.69 15.25 4.84
CA GLU A 82 19.93 16.19 4.00
C GLU A 82 18.93 15.44 3.09
N ASN A 83 19.32 14.27 2.60
CA ASN A 83 18.52 13.37 1.77
C ASN A 83 17.67 12.37 2.57
N ALA A 84 17.46 12.57 3.87
CA ALA A 84 16.54 11.75 4.65
C ALA A 84 15.16 11.69 3.97
N GLU A 85 14.57 10.50 3.92
CA GLU A 85 13.31 10.26 3.21
C GLU A 85 12.11 10.44 4.14
N ILE A 86 10.95 10.84 3.61
CA ILE A 86 9.71 10.92 4.39
C ILE A 86 9.42 9.55 5.00
N TYR A 87 9.06 9.51 6.29
CA TYR A 87 8.70 8.27 6.95
C TYR A 87 7.49 7.65 6.24
N PRO A 88 7.51 6.36 5.86
CA PRO A 88 6.39 5.75 5.15
C PRO A 88 5.09 5.89 5.95
N ILE A 89 4.14 6.61 5.38
CA ILE A 89 2.79 6.75 5.91
C ILE A 89 1.95 5.69 5.21
N GLN A 90 1.35 4.79 5.98
CA GLN A 90 0.51 3.73 5.44
C GLN A 90 -0.63 4.34 4.62
N GLY A 91 -0.76 3.93 3.36
CA GLY A 91 -1.76 4.46 2.42
C GLY A 91 -1.32 5.70 1.62
N LEU A 92 -0.14 6.28 1.90
CA LEU A 92 0.45 7.33 1.07
C LEU A 92 1.54 6.71 0.20
N PHE A 93 1.30 6.68 -1.11
CA PHE A 93 2.24 6.12 -2.07
C PHE A 93 2.78 7.24 -2.94
N ASN A 94 4.10 7.23 -3.17
CA ASN A 94 4.68 8.13 -4.14
C ASN A 94 4.24 7.67 -5.54
N PHE A 95 3.69 8.59 -6.34
CA PHE A 95 3.25 8.30 -7.71
C PHE A 95 4.33 7.60 -8.53
N CYS A 96 5.60 7.93 -8.27
CA CYS A 96 6.74 7.32 -8.94
C CYS A 96 6.82 5.79 -8.80
N HIS A 97 6.26 5.22 -7.72
CA HIS A 97 6.28 3.78 -7.47
C HIS A 97 5.32 3.02 -8.39
N TYR A 98 4.30 3.70 -8.94
CA TYR A 98 3.32 3.08 -9.84
C TYR A 98 3.72 3.13 -11.31
N PHE A 99 4.81 3.80 -11.68
CA PHE A 99 5.17 3.95 -13.10
C PHE A 99 5.28 2.59 -13.81
N ASN A 100 5.89 1.59 -13.17
CA ASN A 100 6.03 0.26 -13.78
C ASN A 100 4.69 -0.49 -13.89
N GLU A 101 3.77 -0.31 -12.94
CA GLU A 101 2.42 -0.90 -13.02
C GLU A 101 1.56 -0.19 -14.07
N ILE A 102 1.62 1.14 -14.14
CA ILE A 102 0.92 1.95 -15.13
C ILE A 102 1.44 1.65 -16.54
N ASP A 103 2.76 1.53 -16.69
CA ASP A 103 3.42 1.15 -17.95
C ASP A 103 3.02 -0.26 -18.37
N GLY A 104 2.99 -1.21 -17.43
CA GLY A 104 2.52 -2.57 -17.66
C GLY A 104 1.04 -2.66 -18.08
N TYR A 105 0.18 -1.81 -17.48
CA TYR A 105 -1.24 -1.67 -17.83
C TYR A 105 -1.42 -1.07 -19.23
N TYR A 106 -0.68 -0.02 -19.55
CA TYR A 106 -0.72 0.64 -20.86
C TYR A 106 -0.22 -0.27 -21.99
N HIS A 107 0.78 -1.11 -21.72
CA HIS A 107 1.35 -2.05 -22.68
C HIS A 107 0.66 -3.42 -22.74
N HIS A 108 -0.44 -3.62 -21.98
CA HIS A 108 -1.25 -4.84 -21.98
C HIS A 108 -0.44 -6.13 -21.75
N THR A 109 0.62 -6.05 -20.93
CA THR A 109 1.55 -7.16 -20.69
C THR A 109 1.11 -8.12 -19.58
N LEU A 110 0.04 -7.81 -18.83
CA LEU A 110 -0.46 -8.61 -17.70
C LEU A 110 -1.81 -9.26 -18.06
N GLY A 111 -1.78 -10.58 -18.25
CA GLY A 111 -2.81 -11.40 -18.91
C GLY A 111 -4.17 -11.59 -18.23
N PHE A 112 -4.67 -10.64 -17.45
CA PHE A 112 -6.04 -10.65 -16.90
C PHE A 112 -6.74 -9.29 -16.87
N GLU A 113 -6.07 -8.19 -17.25
CA GLU A 113 -6.59 -6.81 -17.15
C GLU A 113 -7.71 -6.49 -18.17
N LEU A 114 -7.92 -7.32 -19.19
CA LEU A 114 -9.00 -7.17 -20.16
C LEU A 114 -10.35 -7.71 -19.66
N GLY A 115 -10.37 -8.35 -18.49
CA GLY A 115 -11.55 -8.97 -17.90
C GLY A 115 -11.98 -10.27 -18.59
N VAL A 116 -12.82 -11.04 -17.91
CA VAL A 116 -13.44 -12.25 -18.43
C VAL A 116 -14.66 -11.88 -19.27
N SER A 117 -14.75 -12.50 -20.45
CA SER A 117 -15.92 -12.33 -21.31
C SER A 117 -17.21 -12.70 -20.59
N THR A 118 -18.23 -11.86 -20.78
CA THR A 118 -19.59 -12.10 -20.27
C THR A 118 -20.34 -13.23 -20.98
N GLY A 119 -19.78 -13.76 -22.08
CA GLY A 119 -20.44 -14.71 -22.99
C GLY A 119 -21.33 -14.06 -24.04
N TRP A 120 -21.66 -12.78 -23.92
CA TRP A 120 -22.46 -12.05 -24.91
C TRP A 120 -21.58 -11.17 -25.80
N ARG A 121 -21.52 -11.50 -27.10
CA ARG A 121 -20.72 -10.75 -28.09
C ARG A 121 -21.05 -9.26 -28.12
N GLY A 122 -22.33 -8.91 -27.98
CA GLY A 122 -22.77 -7.50 -27.98
C GLY A 122 -22.36 -6.72 -26.73
N LEU A 123 -22.03 -7.41 -25.63
CA LEU A 123 -21.64 -6.79 -24.37
C LEU A 123 -20.12 -6.78 -24.17
N ASN A 124 -19.39 -7.77 -24.67
CA ASN A 124 -17.94 -7.88 -24.47
C ASN A 124 -17.13 -6.67 -24.98
N GLY A 125 -17.66 -5.92 -25.96
CA GLY A 125 -17.05 -4.68 -26.45
C GLY A 125 -17.27 -3.47 -25.53
N LEU A 126 -18.18 -3.60 -24.55
CA LEU A 126 -18.57 -2.55 -23.61
C LEU A 126 -18.19 -2.90 -22.17
N TYR A 127 -18.21 -4.19 -21.81
CA TYR A 127 -17.98 -4.67 -20.46
C TYR A 127 -17.47 -6.11 -20.45
N ASN A 128 -16.43 -6.35 -19.65
CA ASN A 128 -15.91 -7.66 -19.27
C ASN A 128 -15.72 -7.67 -17.74
N VAL A 129 -15.79 -8.86 -17.13
CA VAL A 129 -15.74 -9.00 -15.67
C VAL A 129 -14.29 -9.08 -15.19
N VAL A 130 -13.82 -8.05 -14.50
CA VAL A 130 -12.45 -8.01 -13.95
C VAL A 130 -12.46 -8.46 -12.48
N PRO A 131 -11.64 -9.45 -12.09
CA PRO A 131 -11.48 -9.81 -10.68
C PRO A 131 -11.04 -8.62 -9.82
N GLY A 132 -11.65 -8.43 -8.66
CA GLY A 132 -11.31 -7.35 -7.74
C GLY A 132 -12.07 -6.03 -7.96
N GLU A 133 -12.83 -5.91 -9.05
CA GLU A 133 -13.70 -4.76 -9.30
C GLU A 133 -15.12 -4.96 -8.75
N LEU A 134 -15.76 -3.85 -8.38
CA LEU A 134 -17.18 -3.82 -8.00
C LEU A 134 -18.04 -3.55 -9.24
N THR A 135 -18.84 -4.54 -9.66
CA THR A 135 -19.86 -4.37 -10.70
C THR A 135 -21.23 -4.14 -10.07
N VAL A 136 -21.90 -3.04 -10.43
CA VAL A 136 -23.25 -2.70 -9.96
C VAL A 136 -24.26 -2.85 -11.10
N VAL A 137 -25.27 -3.70 -10.91
CA VAL A 137 -26.36 -3.90 -11.88
C VAL A 137 -27.63 -3.24 -11.35
N THR A 138 -28.19 -2.30 -12.11
CA THR A 138 -29.38 -1.53 -11.73
C THR A 138 -30.38 -1.43 -12.89
N GLY A 139 -31.63 -1.10 -12.57
CA GLY A 139 -32.74 -1.08 -13.52
C GLY A 139 -34.09 -1.15 -12.82
N VAL A 140 -35.16 -0.82 -13.54
CA VAL A 140 -36.53 -0.78 -13.00
C VAL A 140 -36.96 -2.13 -12.38
N PRO A 141 -37.89 -2.15 -11.40
CA PRO A 141 -38.42 -3.40 -10.86
C PRO A 141 -38.94 -4.33 -11.98
N ASN A 142 -38.74 -5.64 -11.82
CA ASN A 142 -39.16 -6.66 -12.79
C ASN A 142 -38.51 -6.56 -14.20
N SER A 143 -37.33 -5.94 -14.31
CA SER A 143 -36.60 -5.78 -15.57
C SER A 143 -35.66 -6.94 -15.94
N GLY A 144 -35.70 -8.05 -15.21
CA GLY A 144 -34.83 -9.21 -15.50
C GLY A 144 -33.39 -9.12 -14.95
N LYS A 145 -33.12 -8.30 -13.93
CA LYS A 145 -31.75 -8.11 -13.39
C LYS A 145 -31.19 -9.38 -12.77
N SER A 146 -32.01 -10.07 -11.97
CA SER A 146 -31.59 -11.29 -11.27
C SER A 146 -31.28 -12.38 -12.29
N GLU A 147 -32.16 -12.57 -13.28
CA GLU A 147 -31.98 -13.51 -14.38
C GLU A 147 -30.74 -13.20 -15.21
N TRP A 148 -30.46 -11.91 -15.43
CA TRP A 148 -29.26 -11.48 -16.13
C TRP A 148 -27.98 -11.78 -15.35
N ILE A 149 -27.98 -11.53 -14.04
CA ILE A 149 -26.85 -11.87 -13.15
C ILE A 149 -26.64 -13.39 -13.16
N ASP A 150 -27.68 -14.18 -12.96
CA ASP A 150 -27.59 -15.64 -12.95
C ASP A 150 -27.01 -16.19 -14.27
N ALA A 151 -27.48 -15.67 -15.40
CA ALA A 151 -26.96 -16.05 -16.72
C ALA A 151 -25.48 -15.66 -16.90
N LEU A 152 -25.08 -14.49 -16.41
CA LEU A 152 -23.68 -14.05 -16.43
C LEU A 152 -22.80 -14.99 -15.60
N LEU A 153 -23.22 -15.34 -14.39
CA LEU A 153 -22.48 -16.25 -13.51
C LEU A 153 -22.31 -17.64 -14.15
N CYS A 154 -23.37 -18.18 -14.77
CA CYS A 154 -23.28 -19.43 -15.51
C CYS A 154 -22.31 -19.35 -16.69
N ASN A 155 -22.32 -18.25 -17.46
CA ASN A 155 -21.41 -18.06 -18.58
C ASN A 155 -19.95 -18.02 -18.13
N ILE A 156 -19.67 -17.33 -17.01
CA ILE A 156 -18.31 -17.23 -16.46
C ILE A 156 -17.86 -18.59 -15.88
N ASN A 157 -18.72 -19.27 -15.13
CA ASN A 157 -18.42 -20.61 -14.63
C ASN A 157 -18.10 -21.58 -15.79
N ARG A 158 -18.90 -21.55 -16.87
CA ARG A 158 -18.68 -22.41 -18.03
C ARG A 158 -17.41 -22.07 -18.80
N SER A 159 -17.04 -20.80 -18.90
CA SER A 159 -15.90 -20.36 -19.72
C SER A 159 -14.55 -20.49 -19.00
N VAL A 160 -14.49 -20.12 -17.72
CA VAL A 160 -13.24 -20.05 -16.95
C VAL A 160 -13.30 -20.78 -15.61
N GLY A 161 -14.40 -21.45 -15.28
CA GLY A 161 -14.50 -22.33 -14.12
C GLY A 161 -14.66 -21.60 -12.78
N TRP A 162 -15.08 -20.33 -12.76
CA TRP A 162 -15.22 -19.59 -11.49
C TRP A 162 -16.34 -20.13 -10.62
N SER A 163 -16.06 -20.20 -9.32
CA SER A 163 -17.04 -20.52 -8.28
C SER A 163 -17.55 -19.23 -7.64
N PHE A 164 -18.86 -19.15 -7.37
CA PHE A 164 -19.50 -17.96 -6.85
C PHE A 164 -20.19 -18.24 -5.52
N ALA A 165 -20.09 -17.28 -4.60
CA ALA A 165 -20.95 -17.21 -3.42
C ALA A 165 -22.13 -16.29 -3.73
N LEU A 166 -23.35 -16.81 -3.58
CA LEU A 166 -24.59 -16.07 -3.82
C LEU A 166 -25.26 -15.71 -2.50
N CYS A 167 -25.57 -14.43 -2.33
CA CYS A 167 -26.38 -13.93 -1.23
C CYS A 167 -27.60 -13.23 -1.83
N SER A 168 -28.75 -13.90 -1.83
CA SER A 168 -30.02 -13.32 -2.26
C SER A 168 -30.91 -13.07 -1.06
N MET A 169 -31.35 -11.82 -0.88
CA MET A 169 -32.31 -11.43 0.14
C MET A 169 -33.77 -11.60 -0.32
N GLU A 170 -33.97 -11.85 -1.62
CA GLU A 170 -35.29 -11.97 -2.24
C GLU A 170 -35.67 -13.44 -2.52
N ASN A 171 -34.68 -14.28 -2.86
CA ASN A 171 -34.93 -15.68 -3.19
C ASN A 171 -34.73 -16.58 -1.96
N LYS A 172 -35.72 -17.43 -1.68
CA LYS A 172 -35.58 -18.51 -0.71
C LYS A 172 -34.78 -19.65 -1.33
N VAL A 173 -33.74 -20.10 -0.63
CA VAL A 173 -33.05 -21.34 -0.99
C VAL A 173 -34.02 -22.50 -0.73
N VAL A 174 -34.45 -23.18 -1.79
CA VAL A 174 -35.18 -24.45 -1.66
C VAL A 174 -34.13 -25.53 -1.47
N TYR A 175 -34.12 -26.16 -0.30
CA TYR A 175 -33.37 -27.38 -0.07
C TYR A 175 -34.25 -28.54 -0.50
N ASP A 176 -33.82 -29.30 -1.50
CA ASP A 176 -34.30 -30.68 -1.73
C ASP A 176 -33.51 -31.66 -0.84
#